data_AF-A0A3D5ZCR4-F1
#
_entry.id   AF-A0A3D5ZCR4-F1
#
_cell.length_a   1.000
_cell.length_b   1.000
_cell.length_c   1.000
_cell.angle_alpha   90.00
_cell.angle_beta   90.00
_cell.angle_gamma   90.00
#
_symmetry.space_group_name_H-M   'P 1'
#
loop_
_entity.id
_entity.type
_entity.pdbx_description
1 polymer ?
#
loop_
_entity_poly.entity_id
_entity_poly.type
_entity_poly.pdbx_seq_one_letter_code
_entity_poly.pdbx_strand_id
1 'polypeptide(L)'
;MRLLITSISIFFLSSFSLSYGQDICPGADVEIATLSFSYTPADLTVEAGTTVGWVNFGGNHDVNGITNSITDVAFNNPEPFSLGSMFGNASGVCLGTFTFTVPGVYD
;
A
#
# COMPACT_ATOMS: atom_id res chain seq x y z
N MET A 1 6.95 -5.30 1.29
CA MET A 1 6.22 -5.10 0.01
C MET A 1 6.91 -3.93 -0.64
N ARG A 2 7.24 -3.97 -1.92
CA ARG A 2 8.03 -2.88 -2.49
C ARG A 2 7.19 -1.92 -3.30
N LEU A 3 7.26 -0.63 -2.96
CA LEU A 3 6.62 0.44 -3.73
C LEU A 3 7.69 1.28 -4.41
N LEU A 4 7.44 1.64 -5.67
CA LEU A 4 8.20 2.65 -6.38
C LEU A 4 7.28 3.84 -6.65
N ILE A 5 7.57 4.97 -6.02
CA ILE A 5 6.87 6.25 -6.22
C ILE A 5 7.70 7.09 -7.20
N THR A 6 7.09 7.50 -8.30
CA THR A 6 7.76 8.29 -9.35
C THR A 6 7.24 9.73 -9.41
N SER A 7 8.00 10.62 -10.05
CA SER A 7 7.76 12.08 -10.05
C SER A 7 7.26 12.63 -11.39
N ILE A 8 6.85 11.80 -12.35
CA ILE A 8 6.87 12.22 -13.76
C ILE A 8 5.72 13.17 -14.11
N SER A 9 6.12 14.33 -14.63
CA SER A 9 5.26 15.31 -15.29
C SER A 9 4.91 14.88 -16.74
N ILE A 10 3.66 14.45 -16.94
CA ILE A 10 2.87 14.43 -18.20
C ILE A 10 3.32 13.46 -19.32
N PHE A 11 2.59 12.34 -19.50
CA PHE A 11 1.63 12.15 -20.61
C PHE A 11 0.75 10.94 -20.32
N PHE A 12 -0.56 11.18 -20.26
CA PHE A 12 -1.61 10.19 -20.01
C PHE A 12 -1.68 9.21 -21.21
N LEU A 13 -0.91 8.12 -21.19
CA LEU A 13 -1.35 6.88 -21.81
C LEU A 13 -2.08 6.10 -20.72
N SER A 14 -3.38 6.38 -20.58
CA SER A 14 -4.23 5.54 -19.76
C SER A 14 -4.34 4.15 -20.40
N SER A 15 -3.36 3.29 -20.15
CA SER A 15 -3.71 1.93 -19.81
C SER A 15 -4.45 2.03 -18.48
N PHE A 16 -5.76 2.30 -18.56
CA PHE A 16 -6.69 2.06 -17.47
C PHE A 16 -6.57 0.57 -17.17
N SER A 17 -5.67 0.21 -16.26
CA SER A 17 -5.71 -1.10 -15.64
C SER A 17 -7.00 -1.10 -14.85
N LEU A 18 -7.95 -1.94 -15.24
CA LEU A 18 -9.11 -2.24 -14.42
C LEU A 18 -8.59 -2.60 -13.03
N SER A 19 -8.78 -1.72 -12.04
CA SER A 19 -8.74 -2.12 -10.65
C SER A 19 -9.92 -3.06 -10.46
N TYR A 20 -9.64 -4.34 -10.26
CA TYR A 20 -10.61 -5.33 -9.80
C TYR A 20 -10.77 -5.27 -8.25
N GLY A 21 -10.45 -4.14 -7.62
CA GLY A 21 -10.73 -3.91 -6.20
C GLY A 21 -12.19 -3.55 -6.02
N GLN A 22 -12.90 -4.33 -5.19
CA GLN A 22 -14.11 -3.83 -4.52
C GLN A 22 -13.70 -2.56 -3.74
N ASP A 23 -14.45 -1.47 -3.77
CA ASP A 23 -14.14 -0.22 -3.03
C ASP A 23 -14.24 -0.45 -1.49
N ILE A 24 -13.28 -1.18 -0.92
CA ILE A 24 -13.26 -1.62 0.48
C ILE A 24 -12.55 -0.57 1.33
N CYS A 25 -11.56 0.13 0.76
CA CYS A 25 -10.87 1.27 1.33
C CYS A 25 -11.29 2.58 0.64
N PRO A 26 -12.33 3.27 1.14
CA PRO A 26 -12.79 4.52 0.54
C PRO A 26 -11.67 5.55 0.42
N GLY A 27 -11.51 6.12 -0.78
CA GLY A 27 -10.50 7.13 -1.07
C GLY A 27 -9.13 6.59 -1.49
N ALA A 28 -8.98 5.26 -1.61
CA ALA A 28 -7.82 4.66 -2.24
C ALA A 28 -7.93 4.76 -3.78
N ASP A 29 -6.84 5.18 -4.42
CA ASP A 29 -6.68 5.10 -5.88
C ASP A 29 -6.28 3.68 -6.31
N VAL A 30 -5.53 2.98 -5.44
CA VAL A 30 -5.10 1.58 -5.62
C VAL A 30 -5.24 0.85 -4.30
N GLU A 31 -5.77 -0.38 -4.34
CA GLU A 31 -5.86 -1.24 -3.17
C GLU A 31 -4.85 -2.41 -3.24
N ILE A 32 -4.29 -2.75 -2.10
CA ILE A 32 -3.40 -3.88 -1.90
C ILE A 32 -4.06 -4.87 -0.95
N ALA A 33 -4.20 -6.11 -1.41
CA ALA A 33 -4.74 -7.18 -0.59
C ALA A 33 -3.67 -7.71 0.36
N THR A 34 -4.03 -7.84 1.65
CA THR A 34 -3.22 -8.50 2.67
C THR A 34 -3.93 -9.77 3.13
N LEU A 35 -3.21 -10.88 3.15
CA LEU A 35 -3.68 -12.14 3.71
C LEU A 35 -2.50 -12.93 4.27
N SER A 36 -2.59 -13.34 5.54
CA SER A 36 -1.51 -14.04 6.22
C SER A 36 -0.18 -13.25 6.13
N PHE A 37 0.88 -13.79 5.53
CA PHE A 37 2.17 -13.09 5.48
C PHE A 37 2.47 -12.48 4.10
N SER A 38 1.43 -12.12 3.35
CA SER A 38 1.55 -11.69 1.96
C SER A 38 0.78 -10.42 1.63
N TYR A 39 1.36 -9.63 0.73
CA TYR A 39 0.75 -8.49 0.04
C TYR A 39 0.56 -8.86 -1.43
N THR A 40 -0.59 -8.51 -2.01
CA THR A 40 -0.87 -8.67 -3.44
C THR A 40 -1.42 -7.36 -4.01
N PRO A 41 -0.75 -6.75 -5.00
CA PRO A 41 0.55 -7.15 -5.54
C PRO A 41 1.69 -6.99 -4.51
N ALA A 42 2.79 -7.74 -4.69
CA ALA A 42 3.97 -7.66 -3.82
C ALA A 42 4.90 -6.49 -4.18
N ASP A 43 4.85 -6.06 -5.43
CA ASP A 43 5.53 -4.90 -6.00
C ASP A 43 4.51 -4.00 -6.69
N LEU A 44 4.56 -2.69 -6.46
CA LEU A 44 3.66 -1.73 -7.08
C LEU A 44 4.43 -0.45 -7.45
N THR A 45 4.19 0.08 -8.65
CA THR A 45 4.73 1.37 -9.10
C THR A 45 3.58 2.34 -9.29
N VAL A 46 3.66 3.51 -8.66
CA VAL A 46 2.66 4.57 -8.74
C VAL A 46 3.34 5.95 -8.81
N GLU A 47 2.56 6.99 -9.05
CA GLU A 47 3.05 8.37 -9.05
C GLU A 47 2.93 8.99 -7.65
N ALA A 48 3.77 9.97 -7.36
CA ALA A 48 3.56 10.82 -6.20
C ALA A 48 2.18 11.51 -6.28
N GLY A 49 1.45 11.49 -5.17
CA GLY A 49 0.04 11.87 -5.06
C GLY A 49 -0.92 10.68 -5.01
N THR A 50 -0.48 9.46 -5.35
CA THR A 50 -1.34 8.26 -5.27
C THR A 50 -1.63 7.88 -3.81
N THR A 51 -2.91 7.66 -3.53
CA THR A 51 -3.41 7.12 -2.26
C THR A 51 -3.55 5.61 -2.37
N VAL A 52 -2.76 4.87 -1.59
CA VAL A 52 -2.82 3.41 -1.53
C VAL A 52 -3.66 2.99 -0.33
N GLY A 53 -4.60 2.08 -0.52
CA GLY A 53 -5.36 1.42 0.53
C GLY A 53 -4.88 -0.01 0.75
N TRP A 54 -4.91 -0.48 1.99
CA TRP A 54 -4.61 -1.88 2.32
C TRP A 54 -5.85 -2.59 2.84
N VAL A 55 -6.19 -3.73 2.23
CA VAL A 55 -7.40 -4.50 2.54
C VAL A 55 -7.03 -5.85 3.14
N ASN A 56 -7.47 -6.10 4.36
CA ASN A 56 -7.21 -7.34 5.09
C ASN A 56 -8.30 -8.39 4.89
N PHE A 57 -7.95 -9.47 4.20
CA PHE A 57 -8.84 -10.59 3.89
C PHE A 57 -8.81 -11.72 4.94
N GLY A 58 -8.08 -11.56 6.05
CA GLY A 58 -8.09 -12.49 7.17
C GLY A 58 -6.82 -12.44 8.02
N GLY A 59 -6.97 -12.68 9.33
CA GLY A 59 -5.87 -12.59 10.30
C GLY A 59 -5.69 -11.19 10.89
N ASN A 60 -4.78 -11.04 11.85
CA ASN A 60 -4.43 -9.72 12.41
C ASN A 60 -3.24 -9.15 11.64
N HIS A 61 -3.44 -8.03 10.95
CA HIS A 61 -2.42 -7.41 10.10
C HIS A 61 -2.35 -5.91 10.34
N ASP A 62 -1.14 -5.37 10.34
CA ASP A 62 -0.79 -3.96 10.27
C ASP A 62 -0.04 -3.66 8.96
N VAL A 63 0.27 -2.39 8.75
CA VAL A 63 1.21 -1.94 7.70
C VAL A 63 2.28 -1.10 8.37
N ASN A 64 3.55 -1.45 8.16
CA ASN A 64 4.67 -0.78 8.81
C ASN A 64 5.77 -0.49 7.79
N GLY A 65 5.88 0.78 7.41
CA GLY A 65 6.95 1.31 6.56
C GLY A 65 7.98 2.13 7.36
N ILE A 66 8.15 1.86 8.65
CA ILE A 66 9.11 2.58 9.52
C ILE A 66 10.35 1.71 9.78
N THR A 67 10.16 0.55 10.40
CA THR A 67 11.24 -0.32 10.88
C THR A 67 10.90 -1.78 10.65
N ASN A 68 11.87 -2.58 10.22
CA ASN A 68 11.72 -4.03 10.11
C ASN A 68 11.53 -4.64 11.51
N SER A 69 10.37 -5.23 11.77
CA SER A 69 10.00 -5.80 13.07
C SER A 69 10.74 -7.08 13.46
N ILE A 70 11.56 -7.64 12.55
CA ILE A 70 12.40 -8.82 12.79
C ILE A 70 13.84 -8.40 13.12
N THR A 71 14.36 -7.38 12.43
CA THR A 71 15.77 -6.97 12.56
C THR A 71 15.98 -5.67 13.33
N ASP A 72 14.92 -4.95 13.68
CA ASP A 72 14.93 -3.62 14.31
C ASP A 72 15.71 -2.55 13.51
N VAL A 73 15.86 -2.75 12.20
CA VAL A 73 16.53 -1.80 11.29
C VAL A 73 15.47 -0.96 10.56
N ALA A 74 15.64 0.36 10.56
CA ALA A 74 14.77 1.27 9.82
C ALA A 74 14.81 0.97 8.31
N PHE A 75 13.66 1.02 7.65
CA PHE A 75 13.59 0.87 6.19
C PHE A 75 14.23 2.06 5.46
N ASN A 76 14.31 3.22 6.12
CA ASN A 76 14.77 4.48 5.52
C ASN A 76 13.99 4.87 4.27
N ASN A 77 12.68 4.59 4.30
CA ASN A 77 11.71 5.03 3.30
C ASN A 77 11.73 6.57 3.18
N PRO A 78 11.47 7.14 1.98
CA PRO A 78 11.52 8.59 1.76
C PRO A 78 10.60 9.39 2.69
N GLU A 79 9.44 8.84 3.06
CA GLU A 79 8.60 9.30 4.16
C GLU A 79 8.15 8.09 5.02
N PRO A 80 8.16 8.20 6.36
CA PRO A 80 7.73 7.11 7.23
C PRO A 80 6.19 7.03 7.26
N PHE A 81 5.66 5.80 7.27
CA PHE A 81 4.22 5.57 7.40
C PHE A 81 3.94 4.28 8.15
N SER A 82 2.81 4.23 8.85
CA SER A 82 2.27 3.01 9.45
C SER A 82 0.76 3.10 9.60
N LEU A 83 0.11 1.94 9.57
CA LEU A 83 -1.30 1.74 9.86
C LEU A 83 -1.42 0.76 11.00
N GLY A 84 -2.35 1.01 11.92
CA GLY A 84 -2.57 0.14 13.08
C GLY A 84 -3.01 -1.28 12.70
N SER A 85 -2.78 -2.23 13.59
CA SER A 85 -3.20 -3.61 13.35
C SER A 85 -4.70 -3.80 13.54
N MET A 86 -5.31 -4.62 12.69
CA MET A 86 -6.71 -5.02 12.86
C MET A 86 -7.00 -6.37 12.21
N PHE A 87 -8.04 -7.04 12.73
CA PHE A 87 -8.48 -8.34 12.23
C PHE A 87 -9.28 -8.19 10.94
N GLY A 88 -8.82 -8.86 9.89
CA GLY A 88 -9.52 -8.99 8.62
C GLY A 88 -10.52 -10.13 8.61
N ASN A 89 -11.30 -10.21 7.54
CA ASN A 89 -12.22 -11.30 7.27
C ASN A 89 -12.32 -11.55 5.76
N ALA A 90 -12.97 -12.63 5.35
CA ALA A 90 -13.04 -13.03 3.95
C ALA A 90 -13.74 -12.01 3.02
N SER A 91 -14.52 -11.07 3.57
CA SER A 91 -15.12 -9.96 2.81
C SER A 91 -14.18 -8.76 2.64
N GLY A 92 -13.01 -8.79 3.28
CA GLY A 92 -12.05 -7.68 3.32
C GLY A 92 -12.41 -6.64 4.38
N VAL A 93 -11.38 -6.10 5.04
CA VAL A 93 -11.51 -4.97 5.96
C VAL A 93 -10.40 -3.97 5.65
N CYS A 94 -10.75 -2.71 5.44
CA CYS A 94 -9.76 -1.67 5.18
C CYS A 94 -8.88 -1.43 6.43
N LEU A 95 -7.58 -1.69 6.32
CA LEU A 95 -6.57 -1.33 7.33
C LEU A 95 -6.39 0.18 7.41
N GLY A 96 -6.59 0.87 6.30
CA GLY A 96 -6.42 2.31 6.14
C GLY A 96 -5.78 2.64 4.80
N THR A 97 -5.55 3.94 4.61
CA THR A 97 -4.97 4.50 3.39
C THR A 97 -3.77 5.37 3.71
N PHE A 98 -2.83 5.47 2.78
CA PHE A 98 -1.70 6.40 2.85
C PHE A 98 -1.48 7.04 1.48
N THR A 99 -1.33 8.37 1.46
CA THR A 99 -1.02 9.12 0.24
C THR A 99 0.48 9.34 0.17
N PHE A 100 1.12 8.74 -0.83
CA PHE A 100 2.56 8.89 -1.04
C PHE A 100 2.84 10.21 -1.75
N THR A 101 3.58 11.12 -1.12
CA THR A 101 3.88 12.45 -1.66
C THR A 101 5.34 12.61 -2.07
N VAL A 102 6.22 11.73 -1.58
CA VAL A 102 7.66 11.78 -1.87
C VAL A 102 8.06 10.65 -2.81
N PRO A 103 8.62 10.95 -4.00
CA PRO A 103 9.18 9.94 -4.90
C PRO A 103 10.31 9.14 -4.27
N GLY A 104 10.38 7.85 -4.59
CA GLY A 104 11.43 6.95 -4.13
C GLY A 104 10.97 5.50 -3.99
N VAL A 105 11.84 4.67 -3.42
CA VAL A 105 11.54 3.25 -3.14
C VAL A 105 11.12 3.13 -1.67
N TYR A 106 10.04 2.39 -1.43
CA TYR A 106 9.55 2.06 -0.09
C TYR A 106 9.49 0.54 0.08
N ASP A 107 9.89 0.05 1.25
CA ASP A 107 9.91 -1.38 1.62
C ASP A 107 8.96 -1.74 2.78
#